data_AF-A0A0B1SEU7-F1
#
_entry.id   AF-A0A0B1SEU7-F1
#
_cell.length_a   1.000
_cell.length_b   1.000
_cell.length_c   1.000
_cell.angle_alpha   90.00
_cell.angle_beta   90.00
_cell.angle_gamma   90.00
#
_symmetry.space_group_name_H-M   'P 1'
#
loop_
_entity.id
_entity.type
_entity.pdbx_description
1 polymer ?
#
loop_
_entity_poly.entity_id
_entity_poly.type
_entity_poly.pdbx_seq_one_letter_code
_entity_poly.pdbx_strand_id
1 'polypeptide(L)' 'YTRNLVDTGNGKYNMIVLCWGPGMCTNIHDHSGSHCFVKMLEGELKETRFAFPEEDASIGPLQKTSETIFSRDEVSYMS' A
#
# COMPACT_ATOMS: atom_id res chain seq x y z
N TYR A 1 3.05 9.16 8.38
CA TYR A 1 1.59 9.06 8.15
C TYR A 1 0.98 8.38 9.36
N THR A 2 -0.32 8.56 9.61
CA THR A 2 -1.04 7.89 10.72
C THR A 2 -1.97 6.82 10.19
N ARG A 3 -2.30 5.84 11.03
CA ARG A 3 -3.27 4.77 10.77
C ARG A 3 -4.38 4.90 11.81
N ASN A 4 -5.60 5.19 11.35
CA ASN A 4 -6.74 5.46 12.22
C ASN A 4 -7.76 4.36 11.98
N LEU A 5 -7.95 3.48 12.97
CA LEU A 5 -8.94 2.40 12.88
C LEU A 5 -10.35 2.99 12.81
N VAL A 6 -11.12 2.57 11.81
CA VAL A 6 -12.51 2.99 11.65
C VAL A 6 -13.46 1.86 12.03
N ASP A 7 -13.17 0.64 11.59
CA ASP A 7 -14.02 -0.52 11.81
C ASP A 7 -13.19 -1.81 11.83
N THR A 8 -13.51 -2.73 12.75
CA THR A 8 -12.88 -4.08 12.81
C THR A 8 -13.69 -5.13 12.06
N GLY A 9 -14.70 -4.68 11.32
CA GLY A 9 -15.60 -5.51 10.57
C GLY A 9 -16.32 -6.54 11.42
N ASN A 10 -16.55 -7.68 10.78
CA ASN A 10 -17.15 -8.87 11.37
C ASN A 10 -16.09 -9.94 11.68
N GLY A 11 -14.85 -9.53 11.97
CA GLY A 11 -13.70 -10.42 12.15
C GLY A 11 -13.06 -10.93 10.85
N LYS A 12 -13.50 -10.43 9.68
CA LYS A 12 -12.94 -10.82 8.36
C LYS A 12 -12.16 -9.71 7.65
N TYR A 13 -12.26 -8.48 8.12
CA TYR A 13 -11.53 -7.34 7.55
C TYR A 13 -11.29 -6.29 8.62
N ASN A 14 -10.33 -5.41 8.37
CA ASN A 14 -10.16 -4.16 9.10
C ASN A 14 -10.31 -3.00 8.11
N MET A 15 -11.05 -1.96 8.50
CA MET A 15 -11.12 -0.71 7.76
C MET A 15 -10.38 0.37 8.53
N ILE A 16 -9.39 0.96 7.87
CA ILE A 16 -8.55 2.00 8.44
C ILE A 16 -8.50 3.20 7.50
N VAL A 17 -8.37 4.41 8.05
CA VAL A 17 -8.08 5.63 7.30
C VAL A 17 -6.64 6.02 7.55
N LEU A 18 -5.88 6.19 6.47
CA LEU A 18 -4.49 6.65 6.53
C LEU A 18 -4.44 8.14 6.21
N CYS A 19 -3.76 8.91 7.05
CA CYS A 19 -3.54 10.34 6.83
C CYS A 19 -2.06 10.61 6.57
N TRP A 20 -1.78 11.22 5.42
CA TRP A 20 -0.43 11.51 4.94
C TRP A 20 -0.20 13.01 4.93
N GLY A 21 0.78 13.47 5.71
CA GLY A 21 1.30 14.83 5.54
C GLY A 21 2.20 14.93 4.30
N PRO A 22 2.55 16.14 3.85
CA PRO A 22 3.41 16.34 2.69
C PRO A 22 4.72 15.55 2.79
N GLY A 23 5.08 14.84 1.72
CA GLY A 23 6.32 14.07 1.62
C GLY A 23 6.38 12.76 2.42
N MET A 24 5.32 12.38 3.14
CA MET A 24 5.29 11.12 3.88
C MET A 24 5.12 9.92 2.95
N CYS A 25 5.81 8.82 3.25
CA CYS A 25 5.71 7.56 2.53
C CYS A 25 5.74 6.35 3.49
N THR A 26 5.46 5.16 2.95
CA THR A 26 5.76 3.89 3.62
C THR A 26 7.13 3.37 3.20
N ASN A 27 7.67 2.47 4.01
CA ASN A 27 8.65 1.52 3.53
C ASN A 27 8.01 0.55 2.51
N ILE A 28 8.83 -0.17 1.76
CA ILE A 28 8.36 -1.32 0.98
C ILE A 28 7.93 -2.41 1.99
N HIS A 29 6.72 -2.96 1.80
CA HIS A 29 6.14 -3.98 2.70
C HIS A 29 5.17 -4.88 1.94
N ASP A 30 4.94 -6.08 2.46
CA ASP A 30 3.88 -6.97 2.00
C ASP A 30 2.57 -6.77 2.80
N HIS A 31 1.57 -7.60 2.50
CA HIS A 31 0.30 -7.64 3.24
C HIS A 31 0.10 -8.97 3.97
N SER A 32 1.18 -9.73 4.21
CA SER A 32 1.20 -10.96 5.01
C SER A 32 0.09 -11.96 4.65
N GLY A 33 -0.15 -12.17 3.35
CA GLY A 33 -1.16 -13.09 2.82
C GLY A 33 -2.62 -12.58 2.93
N SER A 34 -2.84 -11.32 3.29
CA SER A 34 -4.16 -10.70 3.34
C SER A 34 -4.46 -9.89 2.08
N HIS A 35 -5.74 -9.84 1.70
CA HIS A 35 -6.21 -8.93 0.66
C HIS A 35 -6.21 -7.49 1.17
N CYS A 36 -5.67 -6.56 0.37
CA CYS A 36 -5.61 -5.15 0.70
C CYS A 36 -6.26 -4.31 -0.41
N PHE A 37 -7.18 -3.43 -0.02
CA PHE A 37 -7.79 -2.43 -0.88
C PHE A 37 -7.45 -1.04 -0.35
N VAL A 38 -7.01 -0.15 -1.23
CA VAL A 38 -6.72 1.25 -0.90
C VAL A 38 -7.54 2.14 -1.81
N LYS A 39 -8.48 2.91 -1.22
CA LYS A 39 -9.25 3.93 -1.93
C LYS A 39 -8.72 5.30 -1.57
N MET A 40 -8.47 6.14 -2.58
CA MET A 40 -8.07 7.52 -2.36
C MET A 40 -9.27 8.40 -2.02
N LEU A 41 -9.25 9.00 -0.82
CA LEU A 41 -10.33 9.86 -0.33
C LEU A 41 -10.05 11.35 -0.62
N GLU A 42 -8.79 11.77 -0.50
CA GLU A 42 -8.35 13.15 -0.72
C GLU A 42 -6.86 13.18 -1.10
N GLY A 43 -6.48 14.11 -1.99
CA GLY A 43 -5.12 14.21 -2.52
C GLY A 43 -4.80 13.14 -3.57
N GLU A 44 -3.52 12.80 -3.67
CA GLU A 44 -3.00 11.80 -4.60
C GLU A 44 -2.05 10.85 -3.87
N LEU A 45 -2.03 9.57 -4.28
CA LEU A 45 -1.10 8.58 -3.77
C LEU A 45 -0.33 7.95 -4.93
N LYS A 46 0.99 7.94 -4.82
CA LYS A 46 1.85 7.21 -5.75
C LYS A 46 2.15 5.82 -5.20
N GLU A 47 1.59 4.79 -5.82
CA GLU A 47 1.92 3.41 -5.54
C GLU A 47 3.11 2.98 -6.41
N THR A 48 4.09 2.30 -5.82
CA THR A 48 5.20 1.66 -6.55
C THR A 48 5.24 0.20 -6.15
N ARG A 49 5.09 -0.71 -7.12
CA ARG A 49 5.14 -2.16 -6.89
C ARG A 49 6.53 -2.69 -7.19
N PHE A 50 6.92 -3.69 -6.42
CA PHE A 50 8.21 -4.36 -6.53
C PHE A 50 8.00 -5.87 -6.65
N ALA A 51 8.90 -6.54 -7.37
CA ALA A 51 8.99 -7.99 -7.33
C ALA A 51 9.52 -8.44 -5.97
N PHE A 52 9.14 -9.64 -5.54
CA PHE A 52 9.80 -10.29 -4.40
C PHE A 52 11.28 -10.53 -4.72
N PRO A 53 12.17 -10.44 -3.73
CA PRO A 53 13.58 -10.77 -3.92
C PRO A 53 13.72 -12.25 -4.31
N GLU A 54 14.57 -12.54 -5.29
CA GLU A 54 14.95 -13.92 -5.62
C GLU A 54 15.94 -14.44 -4.58
N GLU A 55 15.84 -15.72 -4.18
CA GLU A 55 16.65 -16.30 -3.10
C GLU A 55 18.17 -16.25 -3.39
N ASP A 56 18.55 -16.31 -4.66
CA ASP A 56 19.94 -16.33 -5.12
C ASP A 56 20.40 -14.97 -5.70
N ALA A 57 19.59 -13.92 -5.61
CA ALA A 57 19.97 -12.61 -6.11
C ALA A 57 21.07 -11.99 -5.24
N SER A 58 22.03 -11.33 -5.90
CA SER A 58 23.00 -10.49 -5.20
C SER A 58 22.29 -9.37 -4.44
N ILE A 59 22.83 -8.98 -3.28
CA ILE A 59 22.27 -7.89 -2.48
C ILE A 59 22.23 -6.62 -3.35
N GLY A 60 21.02 -6.14 -3.61
CA GLY A 60 20.78 -4.99 -4.47
C GLY A 60 19.37 -4.41 -4.29
N PRO A 61 19.04 -3.32 -5.00
CA PRO A 61 17.71 -2.73 -4.97
C PRO A 61 16.64 -3.69 -5.47
N LEU A 62 15.45 -3.65 -4.87
CA LEU A 62 14.30 -4.42 -5.38
C LEU A 62 13.89 -3.94 -6.77
N GLN A 63 13.51 -4.89 -7.63
CA GLN A 63 13.05 -4.59 -8.98
C GLN A 63 11.65 -3.98 -8.95
N LYS A 64 11.52 -2.73 -9.39
CA LYS A 64 10.23 -2.07 -9.60
C LYS A 64 9.49 -2.73 -10.77
N THR A 65 8.24 -3.10 -10.56
CA THR A 65 7.36 -3.72 -11.56
C THR A 65 6.33 -2.74 -12.11
N SER A 66 5.85 -1.80 -11.30
CA SER A 66 4.96 -0.73 -11.76
C SER A 66 5.02 0.50 -10.87
N GLU A 67 4.54 1.63 -11.39
CA GLU A 67 4.21 2.82 -10.58
C GLU A 67 2.96 3.48 -11.15
N THR A 68 2.08 3.91 -10.28
CA THR A 68 0.77 4.47 -10.64
C THR A 68 0.40 5.56 -9.64
N ILE A 69 -0.15 6.66 -10.13
CA ILE A 69 -0.71 7.72 -9.29
C ILE A 69 -2.22 7.49 -9.23
N PHE A 70 -2.73 7.29 -8.02
CA PHE A 70 -4.15 7.19 -7.74
C PHE A 70 -4.68 8.56 -7.30
N SER A 71 -5.66 9.04 -8.05
CA SER A 71 -6.42 10.25 -7.79
C SER A 71 -7.64 9.94 -6.91
N ARG A 72 -8.34 11.00 -6.49
CA ARG A 72 -9.56 10.89 -5.69
C ARG A 72 -10.53 9.86 -6.30
N ASP A 73 -11.09 9.06 -5.40
CA ASP A 73 -12.06 8.00 -5.64
C ASP A 73 -11.57 6.74 -6.35
N GLU A 74 -10.35 6.73 -6.89
CA GLU A 74 -9.73 5.52 -7.45
C GLU A 74 -9.35 4.50 -6.37
N VAL A 75 -9.26 3.23 -6.77
CA VAL A 75 -9.03 2.10 -5.87
C VAL A 75 -7.88 1.23 -6.40
N SER A 76 -6.90 0.97 -5.54
CA SER A 76 -5.87 -0.05 -5.74
C SER A 76 -6.21 -1.34 -5.00
N TYR A 77 -5.76 -2.47 -5.54
CA TYR A 77 -5.87 -3.80 -4.94
C TYR A 77 -4.52 -4.52 -4.97
N MET A 78 -4.23 -5.22 -3.87
CA MET A 78 -3.03 -6.05 -3.66
C MET A 78 -3.39 -7.33 -2.88
N SER A 79 -2.70 -8.43 -3.18
CA SER A 79 -2.77 -9.71 -2.45
C SER A 79 -1.46 -10.47 -2.54
#